data_AF-A0A9P0JVK2-F1
#
_entry.id   AF-A0A9P0JVK2-F1
#
_cell.length_a   1.000
_cell.length_b   1.000
_cell.length_c   1.000
_cell.angle_alpha   90.00
_cell.angle_beta   90.00
_cell.angle_gamma   90.00
#
_symmetry.space_group_name_H-M   'P 1'
#
loop_
_entity.id
_entity.type
_entity.pdbx_description
1 polymer ?
#
loop_
_entity_poly.entity_id
_entity_poly.type
_entity_poly.pdbx_seq_one_letter_code
_entity_poly.pdbx_strand_id
1 'polypeptide(L)'
;MFLVMLKLFCIFAVCYGRQPHKHKEEVIDTSISANGSPQQAYTVLLSLTNFNTVFCSGTLLNEYWVLTIATCLKRGKLTDITVHKETKLPNGTIMYTGKRFARIERAFIHQEFGVPLSTYNDLAILRLDRAIEIYENQTRIVLPTKVEDVEMKFRNQPLHMTRYCSIHNSIEYKDAFPQDRAMCNYPYNKASFNKIFCALFQEERKTKFKDASDKGGPVDLQPPLYSTSRSSKNFGGRYAFTQLSPIDE
;
A
#
# COMPACT_ATOMS: atom_id res chain seq x y z
N MET A 1 -14.63 11.10 65.21
CA MET A 1 -15.44 11.70 64.12
C MET A 1 -14.55 12.11 62.94
N PHE A 2 -13.73 11.21 62.39
CA PHE A 2 -12.92 11.46 61.18
C PHE A 2 -12.35 10.14 60.58
N LEU A 3 -13.16 9.07 60.54
CA LEU A 3 -12.68 7.75 60.06
C LEU A 3 -13.72 6.89 59.33
N VAL A 4 -14.84 7.46 58.87
CA VAL A 4 -15.93 6.69 58.21
C VAL A 4 -16.31 7.25 56.81
N MET A 5 -15.63 8.27 56.28
CA MET A 5 -15.97 8.90 55.00
C MET A 5 -14.98 8.66 53.85
N LEU A 6 -14.23 7.54 53.88
CA LEU A 6 -13.32 7.18 52.77
C LEU A 6 -13.33 5.69 52.40
N LYS A 7 -14.50 5.02 52.52
CA LYS A 7 -14.70 3.63 52.07
C LYS A 7 -15.98 3.41 51.25
N LEU A 8 -16.51 4.47 50.62
CA LEU A 8 -17.76 4.40 49.83
C LEU A 8 -17.62 4.98 48.41
N PHE A 9 -16.40 5.04 47.88
CA PHE A 9 -16.12 5.44 46.50
C PHE A 9 -15.39 4.36 45.68
N CYS A 10 -15.63 3.09 46.00
CA CYS A 10 -15.22 1.95 45.16
C CYS A 10 -16.42 1.13 44.64
N ILE A 11 -17.61 1.73 44.53
CA ILE A 11 -18.80 1.05 43.99
C ILE A 11 -19.17 1.52 42.56
N PHE A 12 -18.47 2.52 41.99
CA PHE A 12 -18.66 2.94 40.59
C PHE A 12 -17.37 2.98 39.77
N ALA A 13 -16.40 2.11 40.09
CA ALA A 13 -15.47 1.68 39.05
C ALA A 13 -16.23 0.65 38.22
N VAL A 14 -17.03 1.15 37.27
CA VAL A 14 -17.63 0.32 36.24
C VAL A 14 -16.46 -0.39 35.56
N CYS A 15 -16.34 -1.69 35.82
CA CYS A 15 -15.64 -2.60 34.93
C CYS A 15 -16.43 -2.61 33.62
N TYR A 16 -16.33 -1.55 32.83
CA TYR A 16 -16.48 -1.65 31.39
C TYR A 16 -15.28 -2.46 30.93
N GLY A 17 -15.40 -3.77 31.11
CA GLY A 17 -14.59 -4.74 30.40
C GLY A 17 -14.72 -4.38 28.93
N ARG A 18 -13.62 -3.86 28.38
CA ARG A 18 -13.42 -3.73 26.95
C ARG A 18 -13.62 -5.14 26.41
N GLN A 19 -14.78 -5.42 25.80
CA GLN A 19 -15.01 -6.70 25.16
C GLN A 19 -13.84 -6.89 24.19
N PRO A 20 -13.10 -8.03 24.26
CA PRO A 20 -12.12 -8.32 23.25
C PRO A 20 -12.89 -8.42 21.94
N HIS A 21 -12.68 -7.47 21.04
CA HIS A 21 -13.16 -7.58 19.67
C HIS A 21 -12.52 -8.86 19.13
N LYS A 22 -13.30 -9.94 19.05
CA LYS A 22 -12.93 -11.13 18.27
C LYS A 22 -12.81 -10.66 16.82
N HIS A 23 -11.61 -10.25 16.43
CA HIS A 23 -11.27 -10.12 15.03
C HIS A 23 -11.39 -11.54 14.46
N LYS A 24 -12.41 -11.76 13.64
CA LYS A 24 -12.47 -12.96 12.81
C LYS A 24 -11.28 -12.82 11.86
N GLU A 25 -10.24 -13.61 12.08
CA GLU A 25 -9.10 -13.68 11.18
C GLU A 25 -9.59 -14.20 9.82
N GLU A 26 -9.66 -13.32 8.83
CA GLU A 26 -9.89 -13.71 7.44
C GLU A 26 -8.50 -13.88 6.82
N VAL A 27 -8.14 -15.14 6.56
CA VAL A 27 -6.87 -15.46 5.91
C VAL A 27 -6.97 -15.07 4.44
N ILE A 28 -6.15 -14.10 4.02
CA ILE A 28 -6.05 -13.69 2.62
C ILE A 28 -5.17 -14.71 1.92
N ASP A 29 -5.76 -15.54 1.06
CA ASP A 29 -5.00 -16.50 0.26
C ASP A 29 -4.17 -15.79 -0.83
N THR A 30 -2.85 -15.79 -0.64
CA THR A 30 -1.82 -15.28 -1.56
C THR A 30 -0.92 -16.41 -2.12
N SER A 31 -1.35 -17.67 -2.03
CA SER A 31 -0.47 -18.85 -2.17
C SER A 31 -0.10 -19.26 -3.60
N ILE A 32 -0.53 -18.51 -4.62
CA ILE A 32 -0.27 -18.87 -6.03
C ILE A 32 0.81 -17.96 -6.62
N SER A 33 1.88 -18.57 -7.13
CA SER A 33 3.06 -17.90 -7.67
C SER A 33 2.75 -17.04 -8.89
N ALA A 34 3.20 -15.78 -8.88
CA ALA A 34 3.00 -14.85 -9.98
C ALA A 34 4.09 -14.89 -11.08
N ASN A 35 4.83 -16.00 -11.16
CA ASN A 35 6.01 -16.09 -12.01
C ASN A 35 5.67 -15.74 -13.48
N GLY A 36 6.20 -14.63 -13.97
CA GLY A 36 6.01 -14.16 -15.35
C GLY A 36 4.83 -13.21 -15.63
N SER A 37 4.02 -12.82 -14.62
CA SER A 37 2.95 -11.83 -14.84
C SER A 37 3.47 -10.38 -14.78
N PRO A 38 3.09 -9.50 -15.71
CA PRO A 38 3.51 -8.09 -15.69
C PRO A 38 2.88 -7.33 -14.52
N GLN A 39 3.57 -6.39 -13.86
CA GLN A 39 3.04 -5.73 -12.66
C GLN A 39 1.71 -5.00 -12.87
N GLN A 40 1.44 -4.55 -14.09
CA GLN A 40 0.14 -4.01 -14.50
C GLN A 40 -1.02 -4.98 -14.20
N ALA A 41 -0.78 -6.29 -14.24
CA ALA A 41 -1.78 -7.33 -13.98
C ALA A 41 -2.36 -7.29 -12.56
N TYR A 42 -1.62 -6.79 -11.58
CA TYR A 42 -2.08 -6.69 -10.19
C TYR A 42 -2.10 -5.24 -9.69
N THR A 43 -1.80 -4.26 -10.53
CA THR A 43 -1.98 -2.86 -10.17
C THR A 43 -3.45 -2.48 -10.23
N VAL A 44 -3.90 -1.67 -9.29
CA VAL A 44 -5.23 -1.02 -9.31
C VAL A 44 -5.07 0.47 -9.06
N LEU A 45 -6.07 1.25 -9.49
CA LEU A 45 -6.11 2.70 -9.28
C LEU A 45 -7.21 3.08 -8.30
N LEU A 46 -6.89 3.98 -7.37
CA LEU A 46 -7.83 4.56 -6.43
C LEU A 46 -8.20 5.96 -6.91
N SER A 47 -9.50 6.19 -7.05
CA SER A 47 -10.03 7.48 -7.49
C SER A 47 -11.11 8.01 -6.56
N LEU A 48 -11.26 9.33 -6.55
CA LEU A 48 -12.48 9.99 -6.10
C LEU A 48 -13.38 10.26 -7.31
N THR A 49 -14.68 10.39 -7.05
CA THR A 49 -15.69 10.85 -8.04
C THR A 49 -15.72 10.03 -9.34
N ASN A 50 -15.78 8.70 -9.23
CA ASN A 50 -15.94 7.76 -10.36
C ASN A 50 -14.87 7.91 -11.46
N PHE A 51 -13.59 7.84 -11.09
CA PHE A 51 -12.43 7.89 -11.99
C PHE A 51 -12.01 9.29 -12.51
N ASN A 52 -12.70 10.36 -12.11
CA ASN A 52 -12.29 11.72 -12.49
C ASN A 52 -10.98 12.17 -11.83
N THR A 53 -10.67 11.66 -10.64
CA THR A 53 -9.45 12.05 -9.91
C THR A 53 -8.77 10.82 -9.34
N VAL A 54 -7.88 10.21 -10.13
CA VAL A 54 -6.97 9.17 -9.65
C VAL A 54 -5.94 9.80 -8.73
N PHE A 55 -5.91 9.35 -7.48
CA PHE A 55 -5.08 9.97 -6.45
C PHE A 55 -4.12 9.00 -5.77
N CYS A 56 -4.27 7.70 -5.98
CA CYS A 56 -3.38 6.66 -5.50
C CYS A 56 -3.50 5.42 -6.40
N SER A 57 -2.60 4.48 -6.20
CA SER A 57 -2.63 3.12 -6.72
C SER A 57 -2.63 2.12 -5.56
N GLY A 58 -2.81 0.86 -5.91
CA GLY A 58 -2.81 -0.27 -4.99
C GLY A 58 -2.34 -1.53 -5.70
N THR A 59 -2.16 -2.56 -4.91
CA THR A 59 -1.83 -3.92 -5.37
C THR A 59 -2.98 -4.85 -5.05
N LEU A 60 -3.51 -5.52 -6.06
CA LEU A 60 -4.53 -6.55 -5.91
C LEU A 60 -3.90 -7.81 -5.31
N LEU A 61 -4.31 -8.18 -4.10
CA LEU A 61 -3.89 -9.43 -3.45
C LEU A 61 -4.69 -10.62 -3.98
N ASN A 62 -5.99 -10.39 -4.21
CA ASN A 62 -6.92 -11.28 -4.92
C ASN A 62 -8.16 -10.47 -5.34
N GLU A 63 -9.18 -11.10 -5.93
CA GLU A 63 -10.38 -10.41 -6.44
C GLU A 63 -11.13 -9.55 -5.41
N TYR A 64 -10.90 -9.73 -4.11
CA TYR A 64 -11.58 -8.99 -3.04
C TYR A 64 -10.68 -8.09 -2.21
N TRP A 65 -9.36 -8.24 -2.30
CA TRP A 65 -8.42 -7.66 -1.36
C TRP A 65 -7.36 -6.82 -2.07
N VAL A 66 -7.17 -5.58 -1.61
CA VAL A 66 -6.20 -4.64 -2.16
C VAL A 66 -5.27 -4.13 -1.06
N LEU A 67 -3.97 -4.17 -1.31
CA LEU A 67 -2.94 -3.52 -0.51
C LEU A 67 -2.68 -2.10 -1.04
N THR A 68 -2.54 -1.13 -0.15
CA THR A 68 -2.16 0.25 -0.49
C THR A 68 -1.49 0.90 0.72
N ILE A 69 -1.23 2.21 0.67
CA ILE A 69 -0.73 2.97 1.82
C ILE A 69 -1.87 3.65 2.58
N ALA A 70 -1.75 3.72 3.91
CA ALA A 70 -2.77 4.33 4.77
C ALA A 70 -3.00 5.82 4.48
N THR A 71 -1.96 6.55 4.07
CA THR A 71 -2.05 7.96 3.67
C THR A 71 -3.06 8.18 2.53
N CYS A 72 -3.27 7.21 1.64
CA CYS A 72 -4.26 7.32 0.57
C CYS A 72 -5.68 7.45 1.10
N LEU A 73 -5.99 6.81 2.23
CA LEU A 73 -7.32 6.76 2.80
C LEU A 73 -7.68 8.01 3.62
N LYS A 74 -6.73 8.90 3.89
CA LYS A 74 -6.96 10.18 4.58
C LYS A 74 -7.56 11.27 3.68
N ARG A 75 -7.69 11.02 2.37
CA ARG A 75 -8.05 12.04 1.37
C ARG A 75 -9.56 12.25 1.16
N GLY A 76 -10.41 11.40 1.71
CA GLY A 76 -11.87 11.48 1.55
C GLY A 76 -12.59 10.47 2.42
N LYS A 77 -13.92 10.40 2.33
CA LYS A 77 -14.66 9.31 2.96
C LYS A 77 -14.39 8.03 2.19
N LEU A 78 -14.28 6.89 2.88
CA LEU A 78 -14.10 5.59 2.23
C LEU A 78 -15.17 5.30 1.18
N THR A 79 -16.40 5.77 1.41
CA THR A 79 -17.54 5.65 0.48
C THR A 79 -17.35 6.38 -0.85
N ASP A 80 -16.47 7.37 -0.89
CA ASP A 80 -16.22 8.19 -2.07
C ASP A 80 -15.06 7.63 -2.92
N ILE A 81 -14.32 6.65 -2.38
CA ILE A 81 -13.18 6.03 -3.03
C ILE A 81 -13.64 4.80 -3.81
N THR A 82 -13.22 4.76 -5.08
CA THR A 82 -13.47 3.62 -5.97
C THR A 82 -12.15 3.02 -6.42
N VAL A 83 -12.10 1.68 -6.49
CA VAL A 83 -10.94 0.91 -6.95
C VAL A 83 -11.19 0.46 -8.39
N HIS A 84 -10.27 0.79 -9.30
CA HIS A 84 -10.40 0.53 -10.74
C HIS A 84 -9.32 -0.43 -11.23
N LYS A 85 -9.72 -1.32 -12.15
CA LYS A 85 -8.85 -2.26 -12.87
C LYS A 85 -8.78 -1.90 -14.35
N GLU A 86 -7.70 -2.28 -15.01
CA GLU A 86 -7.57 -2.16 -16.45
C GLU A 86 -8.63 -3.00 -17.19
N THR A 87 -8.95 -2.52 -18.38
CA THR A 87 -9.84 -3.14 -19.35
C THR A 87 -9.01 -3.48 -20.59
N LYS A 88 -9.11 -4.72 -21.06
CA LYS A 88 -8.63 -5.13 -22.39
C LYS A 88 -9.72 -4.80 -23.42
N LEU A 89 -9.41 -3.87 -24.33
CA LEU A 89 -10.30 -3.48 -25.41
C LEU A 89 -10.29 -4.53 -26.55
N PRO A 90 -11.29 -4.51 -27.47
CA PRO A 90 -11.37 -5.47 -28.57
C PRO A 90 -10.14 -5.49 -29.49
N ASN A 91 -9.44 -4.37 -29.63
CA ASN A 91 -8.20 -4.25 -30.40
C ASN A 91 -6.96 -4.74 -29.65
N GLY A 92 -7.12 -5.30 -28.44
CA GLY A 92 -6.03 -5.79 -27.60
C GLY A 92 -5.38 -4.75 -26.70
N THR A 93 -5.72 -3.47 -26.82
CA THR A 93 -5.17 -2.40 -25.97
C THR A 93 -5.62 -2.58 -24.52
N ILE A 94 -4.70 -2.42 -23.57
CA ILE A 94 -4.96 -2.47 -22.12
C ILE A 94 -4.91 -1.05 -21.55
N MET A 95 -6.02 -0.61 -20.96
CA MET A 95 -6.10 0.73 -20.36
C MET A 95 -7.13 0.80 -19.22
N TYR A 96 -7.01 1.82 -18.38
CA TYR A 96 -7.95 2.11 -17.30
C TYR A 96 -9.07 3.00 -17.81
N THR A 97 -10.22 2.39 -18.10
CA THR A 97 -11.39 3.10 -18.64
C THR A 97 -12.32 3.67 -17.56
N GLY A 98 -12.04 3.38 -16.29
CA GLY A 98 -12.94 3.64 -15.17
C GLY A 98 -14.15 2.70 -15.08
N LYS A 99 -14.44 1.89 -16.12
CA LYS A 99 -15.65 1.05 -16.21
C LYS A 99 -15.58 -0.23 -15.39
N ARG A 100 -14.39 -0.78 -15.17
CA ARG A 100 -14.17 -1.99 -14.36
C ARG A 100 -13.69 -1.58 -12.98
N PHE A 101 -14.59 -1.67 -11.99
CA PHE A 101 -14.34 -1.15 -10.66
C PHE A 101 -15.09 -1.90 -9.55
N ALA A 102 -14.67 -1.68 -8.31
CA ALA A 102 -15.35 -2.08 -7.08
C ALA A 102 -15.28 -0.94 -6.04
N ARG A 103 -16.20 -0.93 -5.08
CA ARG A 103 -16.14 0.00 -3.93
C ARG A 103 -15.45 -0.65 -2.75
N ILE A 104 -15.06 0.18 -1.78
CA ILE A 104 -14.47 -0.29 -0.53
C ILE A 104 -15.61 -0.66 0.43
N GLU A 105 -15.68 -1.93 0.82
CA GLU A 105 -16.56 -2.41 1.89
C GLU A 105 -15.96 -2.06 3.26
N ARG A 106 -14.66 -2.35 3.45
CA ARG A 106 -13.93 -2.09 4.70
C ARG A 106 -12.48 -1.73 4.41
N ALA A 107 -11.88 -0.96 5.32
CA ALA A 107 -10.46 -0.64 5.29
C ALA A 107 -9.81 -0.96 6.63
N PHE A 108 -8.62 -1.53 6.56
CA PHE A 108 -7.79 -1.91 7.69
C PHE A 108 -6.49 -1.12 7.61
N ILE A 109 -6.38 -0.06 8.41
CA ILE A 109 -5.17 0.76 8.50
C ILE A 109 -4.24 0.13 9.54
N HIS A 110 -2.94 0.06 9.23
CA HIS A 110 -1.95 -0.45 10.17
C HIS A 110 -1.99 0.33 11.50
N GLN A 111 -2.05 -0.38 12.63
CA GLN A 111 -2.31 0.22 13.95
C GLN A 111 -1.23 1.23 14.39
N GLU A 112 0.03 0.99 14.00
CA GLU A 112 1.15 1.89 14.29
C GLU A 112 1.24 3.10 13.33
N PHE A 113 0.37 3.21 12.32
CA PHE A 113 0.40 4.34 11.41
C PHE A 113 -0.11 5.61 12.12
N GLY A 114 0.72 6.66 12.16
CA GLY A 114 0.35 7.95 12.76
C GLY A 114 0.59 8.05 14.27
N VAL A 115 1.09 7.00 14.94
CA VAL A 115 1.26 6.97 16.40
C VAL A 115 2.77 6.94 16.76
N PRO A 116 3.31 7.86 17.57
CA PRO A 116 2.68 9.07 18.13
C PRO A 116 2.58 10.24 17.14
N LEU A 117 3.49 10.33 16.16
CA LEU A 117 3.42 11.21 14.97
C LEU A 117 4.25 10.58 13.83
N SER A 118 4.43 9.27 13.90
CA SER A 118 5.21 8.48 12.95
C SER A 118 4.42 8.30 11.66
N THR A 119 5.13 8.24 10.54
CA THR A 119 4.53 7.73 9.30
C THR A 119 5.27 6.49 8.78
N TYR A 120 6.00 5.81 9.66
CA TYR A 120 6.46 4.44 9.47
C TYR A 120 5.23 3.51 9.55
N ASN A 121 5.22 2.40 8.81
CA ASN A 121 4.04 1.55 8.56
C ASN A 121 2.89 2.26 7.83
N ASP A 122 3.20 3.08 6.83
CA ASP A 122 2.19 3.66 5.94
C ASP A 122 1.60 2.56 5.05
N LEU A 123 0.70 1.76 5.61
CA LEU A 123 0.14 0.55 5.02
C LEU A 123 -1.34 0.41 5.39
N ALA A 124 -2.15 0.02 4.40
CA ALA A 124 -3.54 -0.34 4.61
C ALA A 124 -3.98 -1.46 3.68
N ILE A 125 -4.93 -2.26 4.14
CA ILE A 125 -5.59 -3.30 3.36
C ILE A 125 -7.06 -2.91 3.17
N LEU A 126 -7.58 -3.10 1.96
CA LEU A 126 -8.96 -2.81 1.59
C LEU A 126 -9.68 -4.11 1.26
N ARG A 127 -10.89 -4.27 1.82
CA ARG A 127 -11.87 -5.25 1.39
C ARG A 127 -12.83 -4.59 0.41
N LEU A 128 -12.96 -5.17 -0.78
CA LEU A 128 -13.88 -4.69 -1.82
C LEU A 128 -15.30 -5.21 -1.58
N ASP A 129 -16.32 -4.47 -2.04
CA ASP A 129 -17.74 -4.85 -1.92
C ASP A 129 -18.14 -6.02 -2.84
N ARG A 130 -17.36 -6.24 -3.91
CA ARG A 130 -17.53 -7.33 -4.87
C ARG A 130 -16.18 -7.77 -5.43
N ALA A 131 -16.15 -8.96 -6.00
CA ALA A 131 -15.00 -9.43 -6.75
C ALA A 131 -14.74 -8.49 -7.93
N ILE A 132 -13.52 -7.99 -8.05
CA ILE A 132 -13.05 -7.41 -9.30
C ILE A 132 -12.57 -8.56 -10.18
N GLU A 133 -13.05 -8.61 -11.41
CA GLU A 133 -12.68 -9.65 -12.35
C GLU A 133 -11.15 -9.63 -12.59
N ILE A 134 -10.58 -10.80 -12.76
CA ILE A 134 -9.15 -11.05 -12.98
C ILE A 134 -9.07 -11.86 -14.28
N TYR A 135 -8.17 -11.51 -15.21
CA TYR A 135 -8.03 -12.28 -16.46
C TYR A 135 -7.33 -13.62 -16.21
N GLU A 136 -7.56 -14.64 -17.04
CA GLU A 136 -7.10 -16.03 -16.86
C GLU A 136 -5.56 -16.21 -16.69
N ASN A 137 -4.75 -15.18 -16.99
CA ASN A 137 -3.29 -15.17 -16.81
C ASN A 137 -2.80 -14.14 -15.77
N GLN A 138 -3.71 -13.56 -14.99
CA GLN A 138 -3.36 -12.66 -13.89
C GLN A 138 -3.29 -13.50 -12.62
N THR A 139 -2.05 -13.76 -12.21
CA THR A 139 -1.74 -14.51 -11.01
C THR A 139 -1.90 -13.64 -9.76
N ARG A 140 -2.26 -14.29 -8.65
CA ARG A 140 -2.32 -13.65 -7.33
C ARG A 140 -0.91 -13.28 -6.91
N ILE A 141 -0.76 -12.16 -6.20
CA ILE A 141 0.57 -11.75 -5.78
C ILE A 141 1.01 -12.52 -4.53
N VAL A 142 2.31 -12.88 -4.49
CA VAL A 142 2.92 -13.51 -3.33
C VAL A 142 3.53 -12.43 -2.45
N LEU A 143 3.21 -12.45 -1.15
CA LEU A 143 3.85 -11.59 -0.16
C LEU A 143 5.13 -12.25 0.39
N PRO A 144 6.09 -11.47 0.90
CA PRO A 144 7.33 -12.01 1.45
C PRO A 144 7.05 -12.90 2.67
N THR A 145 7.59 -14.11 2.68
CA THR A 145 7.46 -15.05 3.80
C THR A 145 8.63 -14.99 4.77
N LYS A 146 9.67 -14.22 4.42
CA LYS A 146 10.87 -14.01 5.24
C LYS A 146 11.18 -12.53 5.30
N VAL A 147 11.74 -12.10 6.43
CA VAL A 147 12.29 -10.76 6.56
C VAL A 147 13.51 -10.67 5.63
N GLU A 148 13.50 -9.70 4.72
CA GLU A 148 14.61 -9.44 3.81
C GLU A 148 15.06 -7.99 3.93
N ASP A 149 16.36 -7.73 3.90
CA ASP A 149 16.86 -6.38 3.71
C ASP A 149 16.89 -6.07 2.20
N VAL A 150 15.81 -5.47 1.69
CA VAL A 150 15.62 -5.14 0.27
C VAL A 150 16.77 -4.27 -0.26
N GLU A 151 17.27 -3.34 0.57
CA GLU A 151 18.38 -2.46 0.19
C GLU A 151 19.66 -3.27 -0.05
N MET A 152 19.99 -4.18 0.87
CA MET A 152 21.19 -5.00 0.79
C MET A 152 21.09 -6.04 -0.33
N LYS A 153 19.95 -6.73 -0.41
CA LYS A 153 19.73 -7.83 -1.36
C LYS A 153 19.71 -7.35 -2.81
N PHE A 154 19.13 -6.18 -3.06
CA PHE A 154 18.92 -5.67 -4.43
C PHE A 154 19.77 -4.44 -4.77
N ARG A 155 20.84 -4.17 -4.02
CA ARG A 155 21.75 -3.01 -4.22
C ARG A 155 22.18 -2.79 -5.68
N ASN A 156 22.34 -3.85 -6.45
CA ASN A 156 22.82 -3.81 -7.83
C ASN A 156 21.74 -4.18 -8.87
N GLN A 157 20.45 -4.17 -8.48
CA GLN A 157 19.34 -4.55 -9.35
C GLN A 157 18.24 -3.48 -9.30
N PRO A 158 17.60 -3.13 -10.44
CA PRO A 158 16.49 -2.19 -10.44
C PRO A 158 15.23 -2.85 -9.88
N LEU A 159 14.59 -2.25 -8.88
CA LEU A 159 13.22 -2.58 -8.54
C LEU A 159 12.28 -1.94 -9.55
N HIS A 160 11.35 -2.70 -10.12
CA HIS A 160 10.33 -2.18 -11.00
C HIS A 160 9.16 -1.64 -10.18
N MET A 161 8.65 -0.49 -10.59
CA MET A 161 7.49 0.16 -10.01
C MET A 161 6.54 0.59 -11.10
N THR A 162 5.25 0.60 -10.76
CA THR A 162 4.20 1.12 -11.63
C THR A 162 3.90 2.59 -11.39
N ARG A 163 3.75 3.34 -12.48
CA ARG A 163 3.28 4.74 -12.52
C ARG A 163 2.05 4.83 -13.40
N TYR A 164 1.07 5.64 -13.00
CA TYR A 164 -0.11 5.87 -13.83
C TYR A 164 0.09 7.09 -14.73
N CYS A 165 -0.11 6.90 -16.03
CA CYS A 165 -0.10 7.97 -17.02
C CYS A 165 -1.53 8.32 -17.42
N SER A 166 -2.00 9.51 -17.01
CA SER A 166 -3.36 9.99 -17.29
C SER A 166 -3.61 10.34 -18.75
N ILE A 167 -2.55 10.62 -19.53
CA ILE A 167 -2.67 10.94 -20.96
C ILE A 167 -3.08 9.68 -21.74
N HIS A 168 -2.47 8.54 -21.41
CA HIS A 168 -2.70 7.27 -22.08
C HIS A 168 -3.68 6.35 -21.32
N ASN A 169 -4.11 6.77 -20.11
CA ASN A 169 -4.86 5.96 -19.17
C ASN A 169 -4.23 4.57 -18.95
N SER A 170 -2.91 4.52 -18.85
CA SER A 170 -2.14 3.27 -18.79
C SER A 170 -1.13 3.28 -17.64
N ILE A 171 -0.65 2.09 -17.29
CA ILE A 171 0.47 1.94 -16.37
C ILE A 171 1.77 1.94 -17.17
N GLU A 172 2.75 2.68 -16.68
CA GLU A 172 4.13 2.71 -17.14
C GLU A 172 5.03 2.10 -16.06
N TYR A 173 6.11 1.45 -16.48
CA TYR A 173 7.11 0.88 -15.59
C TYR A 173 8.27 1.84 -15.41
N LYS A 174 8.79 1.92 -14.19
CA LYS A 174 9.98 2.71 -13.84
C LYS A 174 10.92 1.89 -12.96
N ASP A 175 12.21 2.06 -13.21
CA ASP A 175 13.27 1.40 -12.48
C ASP A 175 13.78 2.28 -11.33
N ALA A 176 13.68 1.74 -10.12
CA ALA A 176 14.16 2.33 -8.89
C ALA A 176 15.36 1.54 -8.35
N PHE A 177 16.50 2.19 -8.19
CA PHE A 177 17.72 1.55 -7.69
C PHE A 177 17.83 1.77 -6.18
N PRO A 178 17.88 0.72 -5.35
CA PRO A 178 18.06 0.86 -3.92
C PRO A 178 19.27 1.73 -3.58
N GLN A 179 19.11 2.60 -2.59
CA GLN A 179 20.12 3.50 -2.07
C GLN A 179 20.23 3.31 -0.57
N ASP A 180 21.36 3.74 -0.01
CA ASP A 180 21.54 3.83 1.44
C ASP A 180 20.35 4.60 2.07
N ARG A 181 19.70 3.99 3.07
CA ARG A 181 18.56 4.60 3.79
C ARG A 181 18.84 6.04 4.25
N ALA A 182 20.07 6.33 4.69
CA ALA A 182 20.48 7.67 5.11
C ALA A 182 20.34 8.72 3.99
N MET A 183 20.40 8.31 2.72
CA MET A 183 20.33 9.19 1.55
C MET A 183 18.95 9.79 1.33
N CYS A 184 17.89 9.20 1.86
CA CYS A 184 16.53 9.71 1.68
C CYS A 184 16.21 10.92 2.59
N ASN A 185 17.12 11.30 3.51
CA ASN A 185 16.95 12.39 4.49
C ASN A 185 15.54 12.46 5.11
N TYR A 186 14.94 11.29 5.25
CA TYR A 186 13.69 11.09 5.92
C TYR A 186 14.00 11.11 7.42
N PRO A 187 13.09 11.55 8.31
CA PRO A 187 13.28 11.30 9.74
C PRO A 187 13.39 9.79 9.88
N TYR A 188 14.59 9.23 9.91
CA TYR A 188 14.84 7.84 10.21
C TYR A 188 15.12 7.85 11.71
N ASN A 189 14.18 7.33 12.49
CA ASN A 189 14.49 6.95 13.86
C ASN A 189 14.78 5.45 13.90
N LYS A 190 15.33 4.95 15.00
CA LYS A 190 15.67 3.54 15.15
C LYS A 190 14.47 2.60 14.90
N ALA A 191 13.25 3.07 15.12
CA ALA A 191 12.01 2.31 14.91
C ALA A 191 11.59 2.17 13.43
N SER A 192 12.20 2.93 12.51
CA SER A 192 11.87 2.89 11.08
C SER A 192 12.88 2.14 10.22
N PHE A 193 14.00 1.71 10.80
CA PHE A 193 15.17 1.23 10.07
C PHE A 193 14.87 0.03 9.16
N ASN A 194 14.00 -0.89 9.59
CA ASN A 194 13.63 -2.09 8.82
C ASN A 194 12.27 -1.99 8.10
N LYS A 195 11.56 -0.87 8.25
CA LYS A 195 10.19 -0.69 7.73
C LYS A 195 10.15 0.12 6.44
N ILE A 196 11.26 0.77 6.09
CA ILE A 196 11.39 1.65 4.93
C ILE A 196 12.74 1.40 4.26
N PHE A 197 12.77 1.42 2.93
CA PHE A 197 14.01 1.55 2.17
C PHE A 197 13.97 2.76 1.24
N CYS A 198 15.16 3.19 0.81
CA CYS A 198 15.36 4.30 -0.10
C CYS A 198 15.70 3.79 -1.50
N ALA A 199 15.19 4.42 -2.56
CA ALA A 199 15.64 4.16 -3.92
C ALA A 199 15.67 5.44 -4.78
N LEU A 200 16.49 5.41 -5.83
CA LEU A 200 16.70 6.49 -6.80
C LEU A 200 16.21 6.07 -8.18
N PHE A 201 15.47 6.93 -8.88
CA PHE A 201 15.12 6.68 -10.28
C PHE A 201 16.24 7.05 -11.23
N GLN A 202 16.42 6.26 -12.28
CA GLN A 202 17.50 6.44 -13.27
C GLN A 202 17.37 7.74 -14.08
N GLU A 203 16.18 8.34 -14.19
CA GLU A 203 15.87 9.30 -15.26
C GLU A 203 15.23 10.65 -14.89
N GLU A 204 15.36 11.16 -13.66
CA GLU A 204 14.72 12.46 -13.33
C GLU A 204 15.68 13.54 -12.79
N ARG A 205 16.42 14.18 -13.71
CA ARG A 205 16.90 15.56 -13.51
C ARG A 205 15.83 16.63 -13.80
N LYS A 206 14.64 16.29 -14.34
CA LYS A 206 13.69 17.31 -14.85
C LYS A 206 12.19 17.11 -14.62
N THR A 207 11.68 15.91 -14.37
CA THR A 207 10.27 15.73 -13.99
C THR A 207 10.21 15.44 -12.50
N LYS A 208 9.46 16.26 -11.74
CA LYS A 208 9.15 15.93 -10.34
C LYS A 208 8.11 14.81 -10.40
N PHE A 209 8.25 13.71 -9.65
CA PHE A 209 7.09 12.92 -9.22
C PHE A 209 6.06 13.88 -8.62
N LYS A 210 5.06 14.25 -9.41
CA LYS A 210 3.96 15.12 -8.98
C LYS A 210 2.66 14.34 -8.86
N ASP A 211 2.60 13.14 -9.45
CA ASP A 211 1.32 12.49 -9.63
C ASP A 211 0.98 11.67 -8.39
N ALA A 212 -0.11 12.09 -7.77
CA ALA A 212 -0.72 11.42 -6.63
C ALA A 212 -0.92 9.91 -6.89
N SER A 213 -1.18 9.54 -8.15
CA SER A 213 -1.43 8.20 -8.64
C SER A 213 -0.29 7.20 -8.46
N ASP A 214 0.93 7.65 -8.20
CA ASP A 214 2.11 6.77 -8.09
C ASP A 214 2.35 6.28 -6.66
N LYS A 215 1.38 6.49 -5.76
CA LYS A 215 1.45 6.13 -4.34
C LYS A 215 0.58 4.91 -4.06
N GLY A 216 1.13 3.91 -3.39
CA GLY A 216 0.42 2.69 -2.97
C GLY A 216 0.50 1.55 -3.96
N GLY A 217 1.04 1.78 -5.16
CA GLY A 217 1.26 0.75 -6.17
C GLY A 217 2.41 -0.20 -5.80
N PRO A 218 2.52 -1.33 -6.51
CA PRO A 218 3.54 -2.34 -6.25
C PRO A 218 4.95 -1.88 -6.63
N VAL A 219 5.93 -2.40 -5.89
CA VAL A 219 7.35 -2.28 -6.17
C VAL A 219 8.03 -3.63 -5.94
N ASP A 220 8.51 -4.23 -7.02
CA ASP A 220 9.13 -5.55 -7.07
C ASP A 220 10.02 -5.74 -8.32
N LEU A 221 10.86 -6.78 -8.34
CA LEU A 221 11.65 -7.18 -9.51
C LEU A 221 10.87 -8.19 -10.37
N GLN A 222 10.36 -9.18 -9.67
CA GLN A 222 9.43 -10.24 -10.04
C GLN A 222 8.79 -10.65 -8.71
N PRO A 223 7.64 -11.33 -8.70
CA PRO A 223 7.05 -11.81 -7.46
C PRO A 223 8.08 -12.57 -6.62
N PRO A 224 8.12 -12.36 -5.29
CA PRO A 224 7.10 -11.70 -4.46
C PRO A 224 7.11 -10.16 -4.47
N LEU A 225 6.01 -9.57 -3.99
CA LEU A 225 5.87 -8.12 -3.74
C LEU A 225 6.74 -7.69 -2.56
N TYR A 226 7.71 -6.80 -2.76
CA TYR A 226 8.60 -6.37 -1.68
C TYR A 226 8.14 -5.10 -0.97
N SER A 227 7.41 -4.22 -1.67
CA SER A 227 6.99 -2.94 -1.10
C SER A 227 5.85 -2.29 -1.85
N THR A 228 5.28 -1.26 -1.19
CA THR A 228 4.35 -0.33 -1.81
C THR A 228 5.01 1.04 -1.98
N SER A 229 4.80 1.66 -3.13
CA SER A 229 5.31 2.98 -3.44
C SER A 229 4.73 4.03 -2.49
N ARG A 230 5.55 5.01 -2.10
CA ARG A 230 5.14 6.05 -1.17
C ARG A 230 5.59 7.43 -1.63
N SER A 231 4.85 8.44 -1.20
CA SER A 231 5.24 9.84 -1.41
C SER A 231 6.48 10.18 -0.57
N SER A 232 7.62 10.40 -1.21
CA SER A 232 8.75 11.06 -0.56
C SER A 232 8.78 12.55 -0.93
N LYS A 233 9.18 13.40 0.03
CA LYS A 233 9.51 14.78 -0.28
C LYS A 233 10.85 14.78 -1.01
N ASN A 234 10.83 15.39 -2.19
CA ASN A 234 11.93 15.47 -3.15
C ASN A 234 13.23 16.02 -2.51
N PHE A 235 14.27 15.18 -2.44
CA PHE A 235 15.66 15.63 -2.33
C PHE A 235 16.49 14.82 -3.35
N GLY A 236 16.72 15.43 -4.52
CA GLY A 236 17.58 14.85 -5.56
C GLY A 236 17.05 13.59 -6.27
N GLY A 237 15.73 13.41 -6.37
CA GLY A 237 15.12 12.28 -7.10
C GLY A 237 15.07 10.96 -6.31
N ARG A 238 15.26 11.00 -4.99
CA ARG A 238 15.20 9.84 -4.10
C ARG A 238 13.83 9.68 -3.45
N TYR A 239 13.39 8.43 -3.32
CA TYR A 239 12.07 8.07 -2.82
C TYR A 239 12.17 7.02 -1.72
N ALA A 240 11.28 7.14 -0.75
CA ALA A 240 11.12 6.20 0.36
C ALA A 240 9.95 5.26 0.04
N PHE A 241 10.09 3.99 0.39
CA PHE A 241 9.12 2.93 0.11
C PHE A 241 8.75 2.22 1.41
N THR A 242 7.47 1.84 1.57
CA THR A 242 7.06 1.01 2.72
C THR A 242 7.45 -0.43 2.42
N GLN A 243 8.41 -0.96 3.18
CA GLN A 243 8.88 -2.33 3.02
C GLN A 243 7.85 -3.31 3.62
N LEU A 244 7.56 -4.39 2.90
CA LEU A 244 6.75 -5.49 3.40
C LEU A 244 7.65 -6.52 4.06
N SER A 245 7.28 -6.94 5.26
CA SER A 245 7.89 -8.06 5.96
C SER A 245 6.79 -8.96 6.50
N PRO A 246 7.04 -10.27 6.67
CA PRO A 246 6.15 -11.11 7.46
C PRO A 246 6.00 -10.54 8.87
N ILE A 247 4.92 -10.92 9.55
CA ILE A 247 4.73 -10.60 10.97
C ILE A 247 5.81 -11.38 11.73
N ASP A 248 6.63 -10.67 12.51
CA ASP A 248 7.52 -11.30 13.47
C ASP A 248 6.64 -12.01 14.53
N GLU A 249 6.81 -13.33 14.69
CA GLU A 249 6.16 -14.10 15.78
C GLU A 249 6.64 -13.63 17.17
#